data_AF-A0A963A093-F1
#
_entry.id   AF-A0A963A093-F1
#
_cell.length_a   1.000
_cell.length_b   1.000
_cell.length_c   1.000
_cell.angle_alpha   90.00
_cell.angle_beta   90.00
_cell.angle_gamma   90.00
#
_symmetry.space_group_name_H-M   'P 1'
#
loop_
_entity.id
_entity.type
_entity.pdbx_description
1 polymer ?
#
loop_
_entity_poly.entity_id
_entity_poly.type
_entity_poly.pdbx_seq_one_letter_code
_entity_poly.pdbx_strand_id
1 'polypeptide(L)'
;MPELNLNLPGAEKCDCPVAASREDFTFLEKGYKALLDGEYETAMENFQRYQRLESSPRASLEAGLAIAYLRMLPRGPYYNPELARSSFKLLREQDAKALKVHDYTRLMRQALLNMLKLEAEQQQLEEKNQSLQADLKKREEALKRLRELTLGQKAPAS
;
A
#
# COMPACT_ATOMS: atom_id res chain seq x y z
N MET A 1 17.66 55.22 -3.61
CA MET A 1 18.03 53.82 -3.90
C MET A 1 18.61 53.80 -5.30
N PRO A 2 19.80 53.23 -5.56
CA PRO A 2 20.34 53.22 -6.91
C PRO A 2 19.66 52.12 -7.74
N GLU A 3 19.26 52.45 -8.96
CA GLU A 3 18.69 51.51 -9.92
C GLU A 3 19.80 50.67 -10.53
N LEU A 4 19.67 49.34 -10.44
CA LEU A 4 20.58 48.40 -11.09
C LEU A 4 20.20 48.31 -12.57
N ASN A 5 21.01 48.90 -13.44
CA ASN A 5 20.82 48.81 -14.89
C ASN A 5 21.55 47.55 -15.41
N LEU A 6 20.79 46.49 -15.68
CA LEU A 6 21.30 45.23 -16.24
C LEU A 6 21.55 45.41 -17.74
N ASN A 7 22.81 45.60 -18.11
CA ASN A 7 23.25 45.70 -19.51
C ASN A 7 23.26 44.30 -20.14
N LEU A 8 22.06 43.80 -20.48
CA LEU A 8 21.89 42.52 -21.17
C LEU A 8 22.20 42.71 -22.67
N PRO A 9 23.00 41.83 -23.30
CA PRO A 9 23.19 41.85 -24.74
C PRO A 9 21.82 41.70 -25.43
N GLY A 10 21.60 42.48 -26.49
CA GLY A 10 20.33 42.59 -27.19
C GLY A 10 19.80 41.22 -27.61
N ALA A 11 18.47 41.07 -27.60
CA ALA A 11 17.78 39.83 -27.91
C ALA A 11 18.06 39.41 -29.37
N GLU A 12 19.17 38.72 -29.58
CA GLU A 12 19.36 37.90 -30.77
C GLU A 12 18.26 36.85 -30.76
N LYS A 13 17.57 36.73 -31.90
CA LYS A 13 16.48 35.78 -32.12
C LYS A 13 16.96 34.41 -31.69
N CYS A 14 16.54 33.96 -30.50
CA CYS A 14 16.77 32.60 -30.10
C CYS A 14 15.95 31.74 -31.05
N ASP A 15 16.64 31.10 -32.00
CA ASP A 15 16.15 29.93 -32.72
C ASP A 15 16.25 28.74 -31.76
N CYS A 16 15.60 28.91 -30.61
CA CYS A 16 15.45 27.92 -29.58
C CYS A 16 14.64 26.80 -30.24
N PRO A 17 15.22 25.60 -30.50
CA PRO A 17 14.41 24.49 -30.98
C PRO A 17 13.28 24.36 -29.98
N VAL A 18 12.03 24.42 -30.46
CA VAL A 18 10.86 24.12 -29.64
C VAL A 18 11.13 22.73 -29.11
N ALA A 19 11.64 22.66 -27.87
CA ALA A 19 11.94 21.40 -27.24
C ALA A 19 10.61 20.66 -27.30
N ALA A 20 10.57 19.58 -28.11
CA ALA A 20 9.40 18.73 -28.23
C ALA A 20 8.87 18.57 -26.81
N SER A 21 7.66 19.08 -26.56
CA SER A 21 7.11 19.32 -25.23
C SER A 21 7.47 18.13 -24.37
N ARG A 22 8.53 18.28 -23.57
CA ARG A 22 8.95 17.25 -22.63
C ARG A 22 7.77 17.24 -21.69
N GLU A 23 6.88 16.26 -21.82
CA GLU A 23 5.71 16.18 -20.97
C GLU A 23 6.25 16.31 -19.55
N ASP A 24 5.99 17.46 -18.93
CA ASP A 24 6.60 17.84 -17.67
C ASP A 24 5.89 17.05 -16.59
N PHE A 25 6.16 15.74 -16.57
CA PHE A 25 5.57 14.83 -15.62
C PHE A 25 6.01 15.27 -14.23
N THR A 26 5.00 15.52 -13.40
CA THR A 26 5.16 15.75 -11.98
C THR A 26 5.86 14.54 -11.34
N PHE A 27 6.49 14.73 -10.17
CA PHE A 27 7.05 13.60 -9.43
C PHE A 27 5.98 12.56 -9.08
N LEU A 28 4.73 12.97 -8.91
CA LEU A 28 3.60 12.07 -8.72
C LEU A 28 3.41 11.13 -9.93
N GLU A 29 3.34 11.68 -11.14
CA GLU A 29 3.14 10.90 -12.37
C GLU A 29 4.34 9.99 -12.68
N LYS A 30 5.57 10.47 -12.43
CA LYS A 30 6.78 9.64 -12.51
C LYS A 30 6.74 8.46 -11.54
N GLY A 31 6.27 8.70 -10.31
CA GLY A 31 6.08 7.65 -9.32
C GLY A 31 5.04 6.62 -9.76
N TYR A 32 3.94 7.06 -10.38
CA TYR A 32 2.95 6.14 -10.94
C TYR A 32 3.49 5.32 -12.10
N LYS A 33 4.20 5.93 -13.04
CA LYS A 33 4.80 5.22 -14.16
C LYS A 33 5.77 4.13 -13.66
N ALA A 34 6.70 4.50 -12.78
CA ALA A 34 7.64 3.56 -12.17
C ALA A 34 6.91 2.41 -11.45
N LEU A 35 5.83 2.72 -10.70
CA LEU A 35 5.05 1.68 -10.04
C LEU A 35 4.39 0.70 -11.03
N LEU A 36 3.85 1.21 -12.15
CA LEU A 36 3.24 0.39 -13.19
C LEU A 36 4.27 -0.51 -13.88
N ASP A 37 5.50 -0.03 -14.02
CA ASP A 37 6.63 -0.78 -14.57
C ASP A 37 7.26 -1.75 -13.56
N GLY A 38 6.79 -1.75 -12.30
CA GLY A 38 7.29 -2.62 -11.22
C GLY A 38 8.56 -2.09 -10.52
N GLU A 39 8.98 -0.87 -10.82
CA GLU A 39 10.14 -0.20 -10.24
C GLU A 39 9.79 0.41 -8.87
N TYR A 40 9.63 -0.44 -7.85
CA TYR A 40 9.12 0.00 -6.54
C TYR A 40 10.01 1.02 -5.81
N GLU A 41 11.33 0.93 -5.97
CA GLU A 41 12.30 1.88 -5.38
C GLU A 41 12.15 3.26 -6.00
N THR A 42 12.21 3.32 -7.33
CA THR A 42 12.00 4.56 -8.09
C THR A 42 10.63 5.17 -7.84
N ALA A 43 9.58 4.35 -7.72
CA ALA A 43 8.25 4.82 -7.35
C ALA A 43 8.24 5.47 -5.95
N MET A 44 8.82 4.80 -4.96
CA MET A 44 8.91 5.29 -3.58
C MET A 44 9.65 6.63 -3.50
N GLU A 45 10.81 6.73 -4.13
CA GLU A 45 11.61 7.97 -4.16
C GLU A 45 10.83 9.14 -4.77
N ASN A 46 10.14 8.89 -5.88
CA ASN A 46 9.32 9.90 -6.55
C ASN A 46 8.16 10.36 -5.66
N PHE A 47 7.44 9.45 -5.00
CA PHE A 47 6.34 9.83 -4.09
C PHE A 47 6.84 10.59 -2.86
N GLN A 48 7.97 10.18 -2.27
CA GLN A 48 8.58 10.91 -1.14
C GLN A 48 9.08 12.29 -1.56
N ARG A 49 9.60 12.42 -2.78
CA ARG A 49 10.02 13.72 -3.32
C ARG A 49 8.82 14.61 -3.59
N TYR A 50 7.74 14.07 -4.15
CA TYR A 50 6.47 14.75 -4.32
C TYR A 50 5.93 15.26 -2.96
N GLN A 51 5.93 14.42 -1.93
CA GLN A 51 5.50 14.79 -0.58
C GLN A 51 6.31 15.94 0.03
N ARG A 52 7.63 16.00 -0.23
CA ARG A 52 8.52 17.03 0.33
C ARG A 52 8.43 18.36 -0.40
N LEU A 53 8.19 18.32 -1.71
CA LEU A 53 8.20 19.52 -2.55
C LEU A 53 6.83 20.21 -2.60
N GLU A 54 5.75 19.43 -2.49
CA GLU A 54 4.39 19.95 -2.60
C GLU A 54 3.68 19.95 -1.25
N SER A 55 3.42 21.14 -0.71
CA SER A 55 2.84 21.32 0.63
C SER A 55 1.31 21.32 0.67
N SER A 56 0.64 21.05 -0.47
CA SER A 56 -0.82 21.12 -0.53
C SER A 56 -1.49 19.92 0.18
N PRO A 57 -2.69 20.09 0.77
CA PRO A 57 -3.44 18.96 1.35
C PRO A 57 -3.69 17.84 0.33
N ARG A 58 -3.94 18.21 -0.93
CA ARG A 58 -4.07 17.27 -2.05
C ARG A 58 -2.79 16.46 -2.23
N ALA A 59 -1.63 17.11 -2.34
CA ALA A 59 -0.36 16.45 -2.57
C ALA A 59 0.04 15.52 -1.41
N SER A 60 -0.21 15.97 -0.17
CA SER A 60 0.01 15.17 1.03
C SER A 60 -0.84 13.89 1.03
N LEU A 61 -2.12 14.00 0.66
CA LEU A 61 -3.01 12.85 0.52
C LEU A 61 -2.57 11.92 -0.62
N GLU A 62 -2.20 12.49 -1.77
CA GLU A 62 -1.75 11.73 -2.95
C GLU A 62 -0.47 10.93 -2.67
N ALA A 63 0.56 11.59 -2.15
CA ALA A 63 1.80 10.94 -1.76
C ALA A 63 1.59 9.92 -0.64
N GLY A 64 0.82 10.30 0.38
CA GLY A 64 0.53 9.43 1.53
C GLY A 64 -0.15 8.13 1.11
N LEU A 65 -1.16 8.21 0.24
CA LEU A 65 -1.86 7.04 -0.27
C LEU A 65 -0.96 6.17 -1.15
N ALA A 66 -0.14 6.78 -2.01
CA ALA A 66 0.79 6.02 -2.86
C ALA A 66 1.88 5.30 -2.06
N ILE A 67 2.43 5.95 -1.03
CA ILE A 67 3.42 5.36 -0.11
C ILE A 67 2.78 4.25 0.72
N ALA A 68 1.56 4.46 1.24
CA ALA A 68 0.83 3.43 1.98
C ALA A 68 0.52 2.22 1.08
N TYR A 69 0.18 2.45 -0.19
CA TYR A 69 -0.04 1.40 -1.17
C TYR A 69 1.22 0.56 -1.39
N LEU A 70 2.37 1.19 -1.65
CA LEU A 70 3.67 0.48 -1.79
C LEU A 70 4.00 -0.37 -0.57
N ARG A 71 3.69 0.11 0.64
CA ARG A 71 3.92 -0.63 1.89
C ARG A 71 2.97 -1.80 2.10
N MET A 72 1.81 -1.83 1.43
CA MET A 72 0.92 -2.99 1.44
C MET A 72 1.30 -4.07 0.42
N LEU A 73 2.24 -3.81 -0.51
CA LEU A 73 2.61 -4.77 -1.53
C LEU A 73 3.60 -5.81 -0.98
N PRO A 74 3.22 -7.10 -0.87
CA PRO A 74 4.08 -8.13 -0.27
C PRO A 74 5.33 -8.46 -1.10
N ARG A 75 5.35 -8.08 -2.38
CA ARG A 75 6.48 -8.29 -3.29
C ARG A 75 7.46 -7.12 -3.32
N GLY A 76 7.13 -6.00 -2.69
CA GLY A 76 7.95 -4.79 -2.70
C GLY A 76 8.99 -4.77 -1.57
N PRO A 77 10.13 -4.10 -1.76
CA PRO A 77 11.16 -3.97 -0.72
C PRO A 77 10.71 -3.16 0.49
N TYR A 78 9.61 -2.41 0.37
CA TYR A 78 9.04 -1.58 1.43
C TYR A 78 7.85 -2.23 2.14
N TYR A 79 7.63 -3.53 1.96
CA TYR A 79 6.50 -4.22 2.57
C TYR A 79 6.49 -4.05 4.09
N ASN A 80 5.48 -3.34 4.58
CA ASN A 80 5.25 -3.09 5.99
C ASN A 80 3.74 -2.82 6.19
N PRO A 81 2.92 -3.88 6.31
CA PRO A 81 1.46 -3.76 6.36
C PRO A 81 0.97 -3.05 7.63
N GLU A 82 1.71 -3.15 8.74
CA GLU A 82 1.40 -2.42 9.98
C GLU A 82 1.51 -0.91 9.80
N LEU A 83 2.62 -0.44 9.25
CA LEU A 83 2.83 0.98 8.98
C LEU A 83 1.89 1.50 7.90
N ALA A 84 1.59 0.68 6.89
CA ALA A 84 0.60 1.03 5.88
C ALA A 84 -0.80 1.22 6.48
N ARG A 85 -1.23 0.31 7.36
CA ARG A 85 -2.50 0.38 8.09
C ARG A 85 -2.64 1.64 8.93
N SER A 86 -1.64 1.91 9.76
CA SER A 86 -1.66 3.08 10.65
C SER A 86 -1.70 4.38 9.84
N SER A 87 -0.89 4.47 8.78
CA SER A 87 -0.89 5.62 7.87
C SER A 87 -2.24 5.78 7.15
N PHE A 88 -2.77 4.68 6.59
CA PHE A 88 -4.02 4.71 5.83
C PHE A 88 -5.24 5.07 6.69
N LYS A 89 -5.25 4.66 7.97
CA LYS A 89 -6.33 5.02 8.90
C LYS A 89 -6.53 6.52 9.01
N LEU A 90 -5.45 7.31 8.95
CA LEU A 90 -5.52 8.77 8.97
C LEU A 90 -5.89 9.34 7.60
N LEU A 91 -5.37 8.76 6.53
CA LEU A 91 -5.57 9.24 5.16
C LEU A 91 -7.00 9.00 4.65
N ARG A 92 -7.63 7.89 5.04
CA ARG A 92 -8.96 7.50 4.54
C ARG A 92 -10.08 8.45 4.94
N GLU A 93 -9.91 9.18 6.04
CA GLU A 93 -10.90 10.13 6.57
C GLU A 93 -10.94 11.43 5.74
N GLN A 94 -9.95 11.66 4.88
CA GLN A 94 -9.88 12.83 4.01
C GLN A 94 -10.75 12.65 2.76
N ASP A 95 -11.44 13.72 2.35
CA ASP A 95 -12.27 13.72 1.16
C ASP A 95 -11.42 13.88 -0.12
N ALA A 96 -10.97 12.72 -0.62
CA ALA A 96 -10.23 12.61 -1.88
C ALA A 96 -10.97 13.23 -3.08
N LYS A 97 -12.31 13.22 -3.08
CA LYS A 97 -13.10 13.78 -4.19
C LYS A 97 -13.12 15.30 -4.12
N ALA A 98 -13.35 15.87 -2.93
CA ALA A 98 -13.30 17.32 -2.73
C ALA A 98 -11.90 17.88 -3.01
N LEU A 99 -10.86 17.15 -2.63
CA LEU A 99 -9.45 17.52 -2.89
C LEU A 99 -9.01 17.32 -4.35
N LYS A 100 -9.88 16.74 -5.20
CA LYS A 100 -9.60 16.47 -6.62
C LYS A 100 -8.28 15.71 -6.81
N VAL A 101 -8.03 14.70 -5.97
CA VAL A 101 -6.81 13.89 -6.08
C VAL A 101 -6.79 13.11 -7.40
N HIS A 102 -5.60 12.80 -7.89
CA HIS A 102 -5.36 12.09 -9.13
C HIS A 102 -6.10 10.73 -9.15
N ASP A 103 -6.59 10.32 -10.33
CA ASP A 103 -7.45 9.13 -10.44
C ASP A 103 -6.73 7.84 -10.03
N TYR A 104 -5.44 7.69 -10.33
CA TYR A 104 -4.64 6.58 -9.82
C TYR A 104 -4.56 6.57 -8.29
N THR A 105 -4.48 7.73 -7.64
CA THR A 105 -4.55 7.82 -6.19
C THR A 105 -5.90 7.32 -5.67
N ARG A 106 -7.00 7.71 -6.32
CA ARG A 106 -8.35 7.27 -5.95
C ARG A 106 -8.50 5.75 -6.08
N LEU A 107 -7.94 5.19 -7.15
CA LEU A 107 -7.93 3.75 -7.37
C LEU A 107 -7.09 3.03 -6.30
N MET A 108 -5.90 3.55 -5.97
CA MET A 108 -5.06 3.01 -4.88
C MET A 108 -5.77 3.08 -3.53
N ARG A 109 -6.50 4.16 -3.24
CA ARG A 109 -7.33 4.26 -2.03
C ARG A 109 -8.36 3.13 -1.96
N GLN A 110 -9.04 2.83 -3.07
CA GLN A 110 -9.99 1.72 -3.11
C GLN A 110 -9.29 0.36 -2.98
N ALA A 111 -8.14 0.19 -3.62
CA ALA A 111 -7.35 -1.03 -3.50
C ALA A 111 -6.88 -1.26 -2.05
N LEU A 112 -6.42 -0.22 -1.36
CA LEU A 112 -6.06 -0.26 0.06
C LEU A 112 -7.24 -0.70 0.93
N LEU A 113 -8.44 -0.15 0.72
CA LEU A 113 -9.64 -0.58 1.45
C LEU A 113 -9.91 -2.08 1.27
N ASN A 114 -9.77 -2.57 0.04
CA ASN A 114 -9.99 -3.98 -0.28
C ASN A 114 -8.90 -4.86 0.35
N MET A 115 -7.63 -4.48 0.28
CA MET A 115 -6.51 -5.21 0.89
C MET A 115 -6.69 -5.36 2.40
N LEU A 116 -7.13 -4.30 3.08
CA LEU A 116 -7.40 -4.35 4.53
C LEU A 116 -8.55 -5.27 4.89
N LYS A 117 -9.61 -5.27 4.08
CA LYS A 117 -10.73 -6.20 4.27
C LYS A 117 -10.29 -7.65 4.07
N LEU A 118 -9.52 -7.92 3.01
CA LEU A 118 -9.00 -9.25 2.72
C LEU A 118 -8.05 -9.75 3.81
N GLU A 119 -7.20 -8.89 4.36
CA GLU A 119 -6.31 -9.25 5.47
C GLU A 119 -7.11 -9.63 6.74
N ALA A 120 -8.16 -8.86 7.06
CA ALA A 120 -9.04 -9.17 8.18
C ALA A 120 -9.80 -10.50 7.98
N GLU A 121 -10.28 -10.75 6.76
CA GLU A 121 -10.91 -12.02 6.41
C GLU A 121 -9.92 -13.19 6.51
N GLN A 122 -8.70 -13.02 6.01
CA GLN A 122 -7.64 -14.03 6.12
C GLN A 122 -7.35 -14.38 7.58
N GLN A 123 -7.20 -13.37 8.45
CA GLN A 123 -6.99 -13.60 9.88
C GLN A 123 -8.15 -14.39 10.50
N GLN A 124 -9.40 -14.05 10.18
CA GLN A 124 -10.56 -14.80 10.66
C GLN A 124 -10.57 -16.26 10.16
N LEU A 125 -10.13 -16.50 8.93
CA LEU A 125 -10.00 -17.85 8.39
C LEU A 125 -8.93 -18.65 9.12
N GLU A 126 -7.78 -18.05 9.41
CA GLU A 126 -6.68 -18.66 10.14
C GLU A 126 -7.11 -19.04 11.58
N GLU A 127 -7.79 -18.14 12.28
CA GLU A 127 -8.33 -18.38 13.62
C GLU A 127 -9.34 -19.54 13.64
N LYS A 128 -10.27 -19.56 12.66
CA LYS A 128 -11.23 -20.66 12.52
C LYS A 128 -10.54 -21.99 12.24
N ASN A 129 -9.53 -21.99 11.36
CA ASN A 129 -8.78 -23.20 11.04
C ASN A 129 -8.09 -23.76 12.28
N GLN A 130 -7.42 -22.91 13.06
CA GLN A 130 -6.77 -23.31 14.32
C GLN A 130 -7.77 -23.90 15.32
N SER A 131 -8.95 -23.27 15.48
CA SER A 131 -10.02 -23.81 16.34
C SER A 131 -10.49 -25.20 15.88
N LEU A 132 -10.73 -25.37 14.58
CA LEU A 132 -11.17 -26.64 14.02
C LEU A 132 -10.12 -27.74 14.19
N GLN A 133 -8.85 -27.43 13.99
CA GLN A 133 -7.75 -28.38 14.22
C GLN A 133 -7.68 -28.80 15.69
N ALA A 134 -7.84 -27.86 16.62
CA ALA A 134 -7.86 -28.16 18.06
C ALA A 134 -9.05 -29.06 18.44
N ASP A 135 -10.23 -28.82 17.88
CA ASP A 135 -11.42 -29.63 18.11
C ASP A 135 -11.30 -31.03 17.52
N LEU A 136 -10.74 -31.16 16.31
CA LEU A 136 -10.45 -32.45 15.70
C LEU A 136 -9.51 -33.27 16.57
N LYS A 137 -8.41 -32.67 17.06
CA LYS A 137 -7.46 -33.34 17.95
C LYS A 137 -8.13 -33.85 19.23
N LYS A 138 -8.98 -33.04 19.86
CA LYS A 138 -9.75 -33.46 21.06
C LYS A 138 -10.65 -34.65 20.77
N ARG A 139 -11.33 -34.64 19.62
CA ARG A 139 -12.21 -35.74 19.20
C ARG A 139 -11.42 -37.02 18.93
N GLU A 140 -10.27 -36.92 18.27
CA GLU A 140 -9.38 -38.06 18.03
C GLU A 140 -8.85 -38.67 19.34
N GLU A 141 -8.44 -37.84 20.30
CA GLU A 141 -8.02 -38.29 21.63
C GLU A 141 -9.16 -38.97 22.40
N ALA A 142 -10.38 -38.40 22.35
CA ALA A 142 -11.55 -39.01 22.98
C ALA A 142 -11.88 -40.37 22.36
N LEU A 143 -11.84 -40.48 21.03
CA LEU A 143 -12.03 -41.75 20.32
C LEU A 143 -10.95 -42.77 20.68
N LYS A 144 -9.70 -42.35 20.82
CA LYS A 144 -8.61 -43.24 21.25
C LYS A 144 -8.85 -43.78 22.67
N ARG A 145 -9.21 -42.92 23.62
CA ARG A 145 -9.57 -43.34 24.99
C ARG A 145 -10.78 -44.28 25.01
N LEU A 146 -11.81 -43.99 24.23
CA LEU A 146 -12.97 -44.87 24.11
C LEU A 146 -12.60 -46.25 23.53
N ARG A 147 -11.70 -46.30 22.53
CA ARG A 147 -11.17 -47.58 22.01
C ARG A 147 -10.38 -48.34 23.06
N GLU A 148 -9.50 -47.67 23.80
CA GLU A 148 -8.73 -48.29 24.89
C GLU A 148 -9.65 -48.85 25.99
N LEU A 149 -10.68 -48.09 26.39
CA LEU A 149 -11.68 -48.54 27.36
C LEU A 149 -12.50 -49.73 26.86
N THR A 150 -12.97 -49.69 25.61
CA THR A 150 -13.77 -50.79 25.03
C THR A 150 -12.95 -52.06 24.78
N LEU A 151 -11.66 -51.93 24.44
CA LEU A 151 -10.74 -53.07 24.34
C LEU A 151 -10.38 -53.63 25.73
N GLY A 152 -10.15 -52.77 26.72
CA GLY A 152 -9.90 -53.18 28.11
C GLY A 152 -11.11 -53.85 28.78
N GLN A 153 -12.33 -53.43 28.43
CA GLN A 153 -13.57 -54.07 28.92
C GLN A 153 -13.90 -55.40 28.21
N LYS A 154 -13.35 -55.67 27.02
CA LYS A 154 -13.53 -56.95 26.31
C LYS A 154 -12.68 -58.09 26.87
N ALA A 155 -11.79 -57.82 27.84
CA ALA A 155 -11.09 -58.83 28.62
C ALA A 155 -11.75 -58.93 30.01
N PRO A 156 -12.85 -59.69 30.13
CA PRO A 156 -12.73 -60.87 30.98
C PRO A 156 -13.53 -62.08 30.44
N ALA A 157 -12.83 -63.19 30.22
CA ALA A 157 -13.23 -64.56 30.57
C ALA A 157 -12.38 -65.56 29.76
N SER A 158 -11.36 -66.13 30.40
CA SER A 158 -10.86 -67.52 30.32
C SER A 158 -9.48 -67.58 30.95
#